data_AF-A0AA49EXM3-F1
#
_entry.id   AF-A0AA49EXM3-F1
#
_cell.length_a   1.000
_cell.length_b   1.000
_cell.length_c   1.000
_cell.angle_alpha   90.00
_cell.angle_beta   90.00
_cell.angle_gamma   90.00
#
_symmetry.space_group_name_H-M   'P 1'
#
loop_
_entity.id
_entity.type
_entity.pdbx_description
1 polymer ?
#
loop_
_entity_poly.entity_id
_entity_poly.type
_entity_poly.pdbx_seq_one_letter_code
_entity_poly.pdbx_strand_id
1 'polypeptide(L)'
;MDKILEKVKEYWKMIILVVCGLIAGGIFYVLTNGQKPTTNLSVENLSPVSSQKSVSKFSGPNEKSVSKIMVDLKGAVTKPNVYQISSDERLVDLIKEAGGFTD
;
A
#
# COMPACT_ATOMS: atom_id res chain seq x y z
N MET A 1 -23.68 -42.92 8.83
CA MET A 1 -22.92 -41.66 8.60
C MET A 1 -22.87 -41.29 7.11
N ASP A 2 -23.27 -42.22 6.24
CA ASP A 2 -23.18 -42.11 4.77
C ASP A 2 -24.20 -41.14 4.16
N LYS A 3 -25.38 -40.99 4.78
CA LYS A 3 -26.41 -40.03 4.34
C LYS A 3 -25.99 -38.55 4.47
N ILE A 4 -25.03 -38.25 5.35
CA ILE A 4 -24.51 -36.89 5.57
C ILE A 4 -23.54 -36.51 4.45
N LEU A 5 -22.74 -37.47 3.98
CA LEU A 5 -21.77 -37.27 2.88
C LEU A 5 -22.46 -37.03 1.53
N GLU A 6 -23.57 -37.73 1.26
CA GLU A 6 -24.39 -37.52 0.05
C GLU A 6 -24.93 -36.09 -0.03
N LYS A 7 -25.45 -35.58 1.11
CA LYS A 7 -25.95 -34.22 1.23
C LYS A 7 -24.83 -33.19 1.11
N VAL A 8 -23.67 -33.40 1.72
CA VAL A 8 -22.54 -32.47 1.61
C VAL A 8 -22.07 -32.29 0.16
N LYS A 9 -22.03 -33.38 -0.63
CA LYS A 9 -21.63 -33.33 -2.04
C LYS A 9 -22.60 -32.51 -2.89
N GLU A 10 -23.89 -32.62 -2.61
CA GLU A 10 -24.94 -31.88 -3.32
C GLU A 10 -24.94 -30.38 -2.95
N TYR A 11 -24.62 -30.05 -1.69
CA TYR A 11 -24.60 -28.67 -1.19
C TYR A 11 -23.25 -27.96 -1.37
N TRP A 12 -22.19 -28.63 -1.83
CA TRP A 12 -20.85 -28.02 -1.93
C TRP A 12 -20.83 -26.77 -2.83
N LYS A 13 -21.66 -26.74 -3.89
CA LYS A 13 -21.76 -25.60 -4.83
C LYS A 13 -22.44 -24.40 -4.15
N MET A 14 -23.45 -24.66 -3.34
CA MET A 14 -24.15 -23.63 -2.57
C MET A 14 -23.28 -23.07 -1.45
N ILE A 15 -22.50 -23.93 -0.79
CA ILE A 15 -21.52 -23.52 0.22
C ILE A 15 -20.46 -22.61 -0.41
N ILE A 16 -19.93 -22.97 -1.59
CA ILE A 16 -18.98 -22.13 -2.33
C ILE A 16 -19.59 -20.77 -2.69
N LEU A 17 -20.85 -20.75 -3.13
CA LEU A 17 -21.55 -19.51 -3.50
C LEU A 17 -21.76 -18.59 -2.28
N VAL A 18 -22.19 -19.15 -1.14
CA VAL A 18 -22.36 -18.39 0.12
C VAL A 18 -21.03 -17.84 0.61
N VAL A 19 -19.96 -18.66 0.58
CA VAL A 19 -18.62 -18.24 0.99
C VAL A 19 -18.08 -17.15 0.06
N CYS A 20 -18.21 -17.30 -1.26
CA CYS A 20 -17.85 -16.26 -2.22
C CYS A 20 -18.63 -14.96 -2.00
N GLY A 21 -19.93 -15.04 -1.71
CA GLY A 21 -20.77 -13.89 -1.41
C GLY A 21 -20.32 -13.15 -0.15
N LEU A 22 -19.96 -13.87 0.91
CA LEU A 22 -19.42 -13.28 2.15
C LEU A 22 -18.05 -12.64 1.93
N ILE A 23 -17.18 -13.26 1.14
CA ILE A 23 -15.87 -12.71 0.82
C ILE A 23 -16.02 -11.45 -0.04
N ALA A 24 -16.81 -11.50 -1.10
CA ALA A 24 -17.07 -10.35 -1.97
C ALA A 24 -17.76 -9.21 -1.21
N GLY A 25 -18.76 -9.53 -0.37
CA GLY A 25 -19.45 -8.55 0.48
C GLY A 25 -18.53 -7.95 1.55
N GLY A 26 -17.66 -8.74 2.17
CA GLY A 26 -16.68 -8.27 3.15
C GLY A 26 -15.62 -7.36 2.52
N ILE A 27 -15.07 -7.76 1.37
CA ILE A 27 -14.12 -6.94 0.60
C ILE A 27 -14.79 -5.64 0.14
N PHE A 28 -16.02 -5.72 -0.38
CA PHE A 28 -16.81 -4.55 -0.80
C PHE A 28 -17.10 -3.61 0.38
N TYR A 29 -17.42 -4.14 1.55
CA TYR A 29 -17.67 -3.36 2.78
C TYR A 29 -16.40 -2.64 3.27
N VAL A 30 -15.24 -3.30 3.19
CA VAL A 30 -13.95 -2.69 3.58
C VAL A 30 -13.51 -1.63 2.58
N LEU A 31 -13.69 -1.85 1.27
CA LEU A 31 -13.33 -0.86 0.25
C LEU A 31 -14.26 0.37 0.24
N THR A 32 -15.54 0.21 0.57
CA THR A 32 -16.52 1.32 0.50
C THR A 32 -16.57 2.16 1.78
N ASN A 33 -16.22 1.61 2.94
CA ASN A 33 -16.27 2.31 4.23
C ASN A 33 -14.91 2.82 4.75
N GLY A 34 -13.87 2.76 3.92
CA GLY A 34 -12.46 2.89 4.31
C GLY A 34 -11.81 4.28 4.27
N GLN A 35 -12.55 5.39 4.30
CA GLN A 35 -11.94 6.71 4.53
C GLN A 35 -12.68 7.51 5.59
N LYS A 36 -12.08 7.60 6.78
CA LYS A 36 -12.22 8.75 7.65
C LYS A 36 -10.82 9.35 7.83
N PRO A 37 -10.56 10.56 7.31
CA PRO A 37 -9.25 11.21 7.44
C PRO A 37 -9.08 11.65 8.89
N THR A 38 -8.03 11.16 9.54
CA THR A 38 -7.68 11.57 10.90
C THR A 38 -6.93 12.89 10.86
N THR A 39 -7.69 13.95 11.12
CA THR A 39 -7.24 15.29 11.55
C THR A 39 -6.16 15.21 12.62
N ASN A 40 -5.00 15.81 12.37
CA ASN A 40 -4.13 16.37 13.40
C ASN A 40 -3.67 17.76 12.95
N LEU A 41 -4.47 18.78 13.29
CA LEU A 41 -4.01 20.16 13.36
C LEU A 41 -3.19 20.30 14.65
N SER A 42 -1.93 20.70 14.53
CA SER A 42 -1.24 21.44 15.57
C SER A 42 -0.32 22.45 14.90
N VAL A 43 -0.83 23.67 14.79
CA VAL A 43 -0.07 24.87 14.43
C VAL A 43 0.45 25.46 15.75
N GLU A 44 1.73 25.25 16.04
CA GLU A 44 2.59 26.02 16.95
C GLU A 44 3.99 25.41 16.76
N ASN A 45 5.07 26.09 16.41
CA ASN A 45 5.57 27.38 16.84
C ASN A 45 6.66 27.84 15.81
N LEU A 46 6.93 29.14 15.75
CA LEU A 46 7.71 29.80 14.69
C LEU A 46 9.22 29.46 14.74
N SER A 47 9.81 29.30 13.54
CA SER A 47 11.24 29.30 13.12
C SER A 47 12.19 30.25 13.90
N PRO A 48 13.55 30.08 13.95
CA PRO A 48 14.39 29.87 12.74
C PRO A 48 15.76 29.13 12.84
N VAL A 49 16.20 28.65 11.67
CA VAL A 49 17.58 28.60 11.13
C VAL A 49 18.65 27.62 11.67
N SER A 50 19.31 27.01 10.67
CA SER A 50 20.70 26.57 10.61
C SER A 50 21.05 25.11 10.94
N SER A 51 21.17 24.34 9.86
CA SER A 51 22.29 23.43 9.55
C SER A 51 23.06 22.83 10.73
N GLN A 52 22.78 21.57 11.05
CA GLN A 52 23.81 20.65 11.50
C GLN A 52 23.51 19.20 11.08
N LYS A 53 24.27 18.78 10.07
CA LYS A 53 24.47 17.40 9.65
C LYS A 53 25.06 16.60 10.82
N SER A 54 24.33 15.64 11.39
CA SER A 54 24.94 14.47 12.02
C SER A 54 23.95 13.31 12.07
N VAL A 55 24.35 12.23 11.41
CA VAL A 55 23.73 10.91 11.49
C VAL A 55 24.05 10.36 12.88
N SER A 56 23.05 9.91 13.63
CA SER A 56 22.98 8.57 14.23
C SER A 56 21.94 8.45 15.34
N LYS A 57 21.16 7.37 15.24
CA LYS A 57 20.70 6.47 16.31
C LYS A 57 19.23 6.56 16.77
N PHE A 58 18.47 5.66 16.15
CA PHE A 58 17.50 4.74 16.78
C PHE A 58 16.36 5.35 17.60
N SER A 59 15.16 5.33 17.02
CA SER A 59 13.90 5.45 17.76
C SER A 59 12.82 4.63 17.06
N GLY A 60 12.63 3.40 17.54
CA GLY A 60 11.38 2.63 17.50
C GLY A 60 10.80 2.18 16.14
N PRO A 61 10.18 1.00 16.07
CA PRO A 61 9.36 0.62 14.93
C PRO A 61 8.06 1.43 15.01
N ASN A 62 8.09 2.67 14.53
CA ASN A 62 6.85 3.34 14.15
C ASN A 62 6.44 2.73 12.82
N GLU A 63 5.64 1.66 12.87
CA GLU A 63 4.85 1.13 11.76
C GLU A 63 3.86 2.21 11.28
N LYS A 64 4.38 3.32 10.75
CA LYS A 64 3.72 3.91 9.61
C LYS A 64 3.87 2.87 8.53
N SER A 65 2.79 2.16 8.24
CA SER A 65 2.68 1.27 7.10
C SER A 65 3.00 2.09 5.85
N VAL A 66 4.29 2.23 5.53
CA VAL A 66 4.74 2.89 4.31
C VAL A 66 4.25 1.98 3.21
N SER A 67 3.12 2.34 2.61
CA SER A 67 2.58 1.63 1.48
C SER A 67 3.61 1.72 0.37
N LYS A 68 4.27 0.60 0.08
CA LYS A 68 5.19 0.49 -1.04
C LYS A 68 4.37 0.19 -2.29
N ILE A 69 4.59 0.96 -3.33
CA ILE A 69 3.95 0.78 -4.63
C ILE A 69 5.01 0.36 -5.65
N MET A 70 4.59 -0.41 -6.65
CA MET A 70 5.43 -0.79 -7.77
C MET A 70 5.10 0.10 -8.96
N VAL A 71 6.12 0.73 -9.53
CA VAL A 71 5.98 1.68 -10.64
C VAL A 71 6.80 1.17 -11.82
N ASP A 72 6.15 1.00 -12.97
CA ASP A 72 6.78 0.62 -14.23
C ASP A 72 7.28 1.90 -14.94
N LEU A 73 8.60 2.06 -15.04
CA LEU A 73 9.25 3.21 -15.67
C LEU A 73 9.72 2.85 -17.07
N LYS A 74 9.18 3.54 -18.07
CA LYS A 74 9.41 3.32 -19.51
C LYS A 74 9.57 4.65 -20.25
N GLY A 75 10.09 4.59 -21.47
CA GLY A 75 10.23 5.75 -22.36
C GLY A 75 11.65 6.34 -22.33
N ALA A 76 11.75 7.67 -22.34
CA ALA A 76 13.00 8.43 -22.38
C ALA A 76 13.70 8.46 -21.00
N VAL A 77 13.95 7.30 -20.40
CA VAL A 77 14.65 7.13 -19.12
C VAL A 77 15.85 6.22 -19.32
N THR A 78 16.97 6.48 -18.62
CA THR A 78 18.22 5.77 -18.86
C THR A 78 18.12 4.27 -18.56
N LYS A 79 17.40 3.91 -17.49
CA LYS A 79 17.21 2.51 -17.06
C LYS A 79 15.72 2.21 -16.94
N PRO A 80 15.05 1.78 -18.02
CA PRO A 80 13.67 1.35 -17.95
C PRO A 80 13.59 0.03 -17.16
N ASN A 81 12.82 0.03 -16.06
CA ASN A 81 12.57 -1.13 -15.22
C ASN A 81 11.36 -0.87 -14.31
N VAL A 82 10.94 -1.89 -13.56
CA VAL A 82 9.97 -1.76 -12.50
C VAL A 82 10.69 -1.45 -11.19
N TYR A 83 10.33 -0.34 -10.57
CA TYR A 83 10.93 0.12 -9.32
C TYR A 83 9.91 0.08 -8.18
N GLN A 84 10.39 -0.13 -6.97
CA GLN A 84 9.59 -0.07 -5.76
C GLN A 84 9.83 1.27 -5.07
N ILE A 85 8.76 2.05 -4.90
CA ILE A 85 8.80 3.38 -4.28
C ILE A 85 7.78 3.47 -3.15
N SER A 86 8.09 4.26 -2.13
CA SER A 86 7.15 4.55 -1.03
C SER A 86 6.05 5.49 -1.52
N SER A 87 4.79 5.34 -1.05
CA SER A 87 3.70 6.25 -1.45
C SER A 87 3.95 7.72 -1.09
N ASP A 88 4.79 7.99 -0.10
CA ASP A 88 5.15 9.34 0.33
C ASP A 88 6.37 9.92 -0.42
N GLU A 89 7.02 9.10 -1.25
CA GLU A 89 8.22 9.48 -1.99
C GLU A 89 7.86 10.07 -3.36
N ARG A 90 8.66 11.03 -3.84
CA ARG A 90 8.37 11.73 -5.09
C ARG A 90 8.89 10.95 -6.29
N LEU A 91 8.11 10.93 -7.37
CA LEU A 91 8.50 10.28 -8.62
C LEU A 91 9.80 10.86 -9.23
N VAL A 92 10.09 12.14 -8.97
CA VAL A 92 11.33 12.78 -9.43
C VAL A 92 12.58 12.11 -8.84
N ASP A 93 12.50 11.57 -7.62
CA ASP A 93 13.63 10.92 -6.98
C ASP A 93 13.83 9.50 -7.54
N LEU A 94 12.73 8.81 -7.87
CA LEU A 94 12.75 7.56 -8.61
C LEU A 94 13.36 7.71 -10.01
N ILE A 95 13.02 8.79 -10.73
CA ILE A 95 13.58 9.05 -12.06
C ILE A 95 15.09 9.29 -11.96
N LYS A 96 15.57 9.98 -10.92
CA LYS A 96 17.01 10.15 -10.67
C LYS A 96 17.68 8.80 -10.37
N GLU A 97 17.04 7.94 -9.58
CA GLU A 97 17.53 6.58 -9.31
C GLU A 97 17.60 5.73 -10.59
N ALA A 98 16.64 5.91 -11.50
CA ALA A 98 16.63 5.32 -12.84
C ALA A 98 17.68 5.91 -13.80
N GLY A 99 18.50 6.87 -13.35
CA GLY A 99 19.59 7.48 -14.13
C GLY A 99 19.21 8.78 -14.85
N GLY A 100 17.99 9.28 -14.64
CA GLY A 100 17.48 10.49 -15.29
C GLY A 100 16.84 10.21 -16.64
N PHE A 101 16.57 11.29 -17.37
CA PHE A 101 16.05 11.21 -18.74
C PHE A 101 17.19 10.89 -19.71
N THR A 102 16.90 10.10 -20.74
CA THR A 102 17.80 9.98 -21.90
C THR A 102 17.75 11.28 -22.70
N ASP A 103 18.92 11.75 -23.14
CA ASP A 103 19.08 12.88 -24.06
C ASP A 103 18.52 12.55 -25.46
#